data_AF-A0A2N6FUL0-F1
#
_entry.id   AF-A0A2N6FUL0-F1
#
_cell.length_a   1.000
_cell.length_b   1.000
_cell.length_c   1.000
_cell.angle_alpha   90.00
_cell.angle_beta   90.00
_cell.angle_gamma   90.00
#
_symmetry.space_group_name_H-M   'P 1'
#
loop_
_entity.id
_entity.type
_entity.pdbx_description
1 polymer ?
#
loop_
_entity_poly.entity_id
_entity_poly.type
_entity_poly.pdbx_seq_one_letter_code
_entity_poly.pdbx_strand_id
1 'polypeptide(L)'
;MSNLSIAIVLVILIIIVILLIFVISLLKKEKPEEKIIVSNVEEHVYLPETYSLHLPIGIDKIGKNQLQDIVKKIFESYKYFDYQKMNMHELEKKEWHSWQISLILKLFKINEEFYISNQKSTFHSFLLNSSENDIKNLMRGIIKKYNNYVDINKSKDDLSKDYIWTNRDTSIIFYFLANYKKYSK
;
A
#
# COMPACT_ATOMS: atom_id res chain seq x y z
N MET A 1 53.57 48.28 11.39
CA MET A 1 54.01 46.91 11.09
C MET A 1 55.00 46.97 9.95
N SER A 2 56.11 46.26 10.02
CA SER A 2 57.09 46.27 8.91
C SER A 2 56.46 45.62 7.66
N ASN A 3 56.84 46.07 6.47
CA ASN A 3 56.40 45.47 5.20
C ASN A 3 56.69 43.95 5.17
N LEU A 4 57.74 43.52 5.87
CA LEU A 4 58.09 42.11 6.06
C LEU A 4 57.03 41.35 6.89
N SER A 5 56.52 41.94 7.97
CA SER A 5 55.49 41.34 8.82
C SER A 5 54.16 41.18 8.06
N ILE A 6 53.80 42.15 7.21
CA ILE A 6 52.59 42.11 6.39
C ILE A 6 52.70 41.02 5.32
N ALA A 7 53.87 40.89 4.68
CA ALA A 7 54.12 39.85 3.68
C ALA A 7 54.03 38.43 4.29
N ILE A 8 54.57 38.23 5.50
CA ILE A 8 54.50 36.92 6.19
C ILE A 8 53.05 36.54 6.52
N VAL A 9 52.24 37.49 7.00
CA VAL A 9 50.82 37.24 7.32
C VAL A 9 50.03 36.87 6.06
N LEU A 10 50.29 37.54 4.93
CA LEU A 10 49.65 37.23 3.64
C LEU A 10 50.00 35.83 3.13
N VAL A 11 51.26 35.42 3.25
CA VAL A 11 51.70 34.07 2.86
C VAL A 11 51.01 33.00 3.70
N ILE A 12 50.91 33.19 5.01
CA ILE A 12 50.21 32.27 5.91
C ILE A 12 48.73 32.17 5.55
N LEU A 13 48.08 33.29 5.22
CA LEU A 13 46.67 33.32 4.85
C LEU A 13 46.40 32.54 3.55
N ILE A 14 47.29 32.66 2.56
CA ILE A 14 47.21 31.91 1.29
C ILE A 14 47.35 30.39 1.54
N ILE A 15 48.28 29.98 2.40
CA ILE A 15 48.48 28.57 2.75
C ILE A 15 47.23 27.97 3.41
N ILE A 16 46.56 28.74 4.29
CA ILE A 16 45.32 28.31 4.95
C ILE A 16 44.19 28.10 3.92
N VAL A 17 44.05 29.00 2.96
CA VAL A 17 43.03 28.87 1.90
C VAL A 17 43.27 27.64 1.04
N ILE A 18 44.52 27.35 0.68
CA ILE A 18 44.89 26.17 -0.11
C ILE A 18 44.56 24.88 0.68
N LEU A 19 44.88 24.84 1.97
CA LEU A 19 44.54 23.71 2.85
C LEU A 19 43.03 23.48 2.93
N LEU A 20 42.23 24.55 3.03
CA LEU A 20 40.77 24.44 3.06
C LEU A 20 40.20 23.87 1.76
N ILE A 21 40.70 24.32 0.60
CA ILE A 21 40.27 23.79 -0.71
C ILE A 21 40.63 22.30 -0.83
N PHE A 22 41.83 21.92 -0.37
CA PHE A 22 42.28 20.52 -0.39
C PHE A 22 41.41 19.62 0.51
N VAL A 23 41.07 20.08 1.71
CA VAL A 23 40.18 19.34 2.63
C VAL A 23 38.77 19.19 2.05
N ILE A 24 38.22 20.24 1.42
CA ILE A 24 36.91 20.18 0.76
C ILE A 24 36.94 19.18 -0.42
N SER A 25 38.04 19.16 -1.17
CA SER A 25 38.23 18.20 -2.27
C SER A 25 38.34 16.75 -1.79
N LEU A 26 38.95 16.50 -0.62
CA LEU A 26 39.01 15.16 -0.02
C LEU A 26 37.66 14.72 0.58
N LEU A 27 36.86 15.65 1.08
CA LEU A 27 35.52 15.39 1.60
C LEU A 27 34.49 15.15 0.49
N LYS A 28 34.72 15.68 -0.71
CA LYS A 28 34.00 15.30 -1.95
C LYS A 28 34.49 13.96 -2.50
N LYS A 29 34.42 12.90 -1.69
CA LYS A 29 34.28 11.56 -2.26
C LYS A 29 32.85 11.46 -2.79
N GLU A 30 32.69 11.66 -4.09
CA GLU A 30 31.49 11.20 -4.78
C GLU A 30 31.30 9.74 -4.40
N LYS A 31 30.17 9.44 -3.73
CA LYS A 31 29.75 8.06 -3.58
C LYS A 31 29.68 7.52 -5.00
N PRO A 32 30.31 6.37 -5.32
CA PRO A 32 30.02 5.74 -6.59
C PRO A 32 28.50 5.57 -6.63
N GLU A 33 27.87 6.13 -7.66
CA GLU A 33 26.51 5.75 -7.99
C GLU A 33 26.57 4.23 -8.19
N GLU A 34 26.09 3.48 -7.20
CA GLU A 34 25.75 2.09 -7.41
C GLU A 34 24.79 2.09 -8.58
N LYS A 35 25.29 1.66 -9.75
CA LYS A 35 24.41 1.21 -10.81
C LYS A 35 23.60 0.09 -10.20
N ILE A 36 22.38 0.42 -9.76
CA ILE A 36 21.38 -0.56 -9.41
C ILE A 36 21.17 -1.35 -10.70
N ILE A 37 21.83 -2.49 -10.79
CA ILE A 37 21.47 -3.52 -11.76
C ILE A 37 20.11 -3.97 -11.26
N VAL A 38 19.04 -3.38 -11.81
CA VAL A 38 17.70 -3.93 -11.70
C VAL A 38 17.75 -5.22 -12.50
N SER A 39 18.24 -6.28 -11.86
CA SER A 39 17.97 -7.62 -12.34
C SER A 39 16.46 -7.74 -12.29
N ASN A 40 15.82 -7.83 -13.46
CA ASN A 40 14.45 -8.31 -13.60
C ASN A 40 14.43 -9.80 -13.20
N VAL A 41 14.74 -10.10 -11.95
CA VAL A 41 14.25 -11.29 -11.29
C VAL A 41 12.82 -10.90 -10.98
N GLU A 42 11.86 -11.45 -11.73
CA GLU A 42 10.46 -11.40 -11.32
C GLU A 42 10.38 -12.12 -9.97
N GLU A 43 10.57 -11.38 -8.88
CA GLU A 43 10.50 -11.91 -7.54
C GLU A 43 9.06 -12.38 -7.33
N HIS A 44 8.88 -13.70 -7.21
CA HIS A 44 7.57 -14.27 -7.02
C HIS A 44 7.00 -13.82 -5.68
N VAL A 45 5.94 -13.02 -5.72
CA VAL A 45 5.26 -12.59 -4.50
C VAL A 45 4.30 -13.71 -4.09
N TYR A 46 4.55 -14.32 -2.93
CA TYR A 46 3.62 -15.29 -2.35
C TYR A 46 2.26 -14.66 -2.00
N LEU A 47 1.22 -15.48 -2.04
CA LEU A 47 -0.12 -15.08 -1.62
C LEU A 47 -0.10 -14.53 -0.16
N PRO A 48 -0.89 -13.48 0.14
CA PRO A 48 -0.99 -13.02 1.52
C PRO A 48 -1.55 -14.10 2.45
N GLU A 49 -0.99 -14.20 3.65
CA GLU A 49 -1.36 -15.23 4.61
C GLU A 49 -2.66 -14.87 5.34
N THR A 50 -3.64 -15.78 5.37
CA THR A 50 -4.96 -15.57 5.99
C THR A 50 -5.01 -15.92 7.48
N TYR A 51 -4.01 -16.63 8.02
CA TYR A 51 -4.01 -17.05 9.42
C TYR A 51 -3.93 -15.85 10.38
N SER A 52 -3.21 -14.79 9.96
CA SER A 52 -3.04 -13.55 10.74
C SER A 52 -4.26 -12.64 10.70
N LEU A 53 -5.24 -12.92 9.83
CA LEU A 53 -6.44 -12.12 9.66
C LEU A 53 -7.48 -12.51 10.70
N HIS A 54 -7.47 -11.85 11.85
CA HIS A 54 -8.48 -12.03 12.89
C HIS A 54 -9.70 -11.16 12.59
N LEU A 55 -10.90 -11.73 12.62
CA LEU A 55 -12.13 -11.00 12.30
C LEU A 55 -12.90 -10.65 13.58
N PRO A 56 -13.69 -9.56 13.58
CA PRO A 56 -14.59 -9.25 14.68
C PRO A 56 -15.53 -10.41 15.00
N ILE A 57 -15.76 -10.67 16.29
CA ILE A 57 -16.52 -11.84 16.77
C ILE A 57 -17.90 -11.95 16.12
N GLY A 58 -18.57 -10.81 15.91
CA GLY A 58 -19.89 -10.75 15.27
C GLY A 58 -19.85 -11.16 13.79
N ILE A 59 -18.73 -10.96 13.11
CA ILE A 59 -18.51 -11.35 11.71
C ILE A 59 -18.11 -12.81 11.62
N ASP A 60 -17.26 -13.30 12.52
CA ASP A 60 -16.73 -14.66 12.47
C ASP A 60 -17.85 -15.73 12.56
N LYS A 61 -18.95 -15.41 13.25
CA LYS A 61 -20.13 -16.27 13.39
C LYS A 61 -21.07 -16.31 12.16
N ILE A 62 -20.89 -15.43 11.18
CA ILE A 62 -21.78 -15.34 10.01
C ILE A 62 -21.58 -16.55 9.08
N GLY A 63 -22.65 -17.27 8.72
CA GLY A 63 -22.56 -18.40 7.79
C GLY A 63 -22.18 -17.99 6.36
N LYS A 64 -21.58 -18.90 5.59
CA LYS A 64 -21.10 -18.63 4.21
C LYS A 64 -22.16 -18.02 3.29
N ASN A 65 -23.36 -18.59 3.21
CA ASN A 65 -24.41 -18.11 2.30
C ASN A 65 -24.85 -16.68 2.65
N GLN A 66 -25.10 -16.44 3.95
CA GLN A 66 -25.45 -15.12 4.45
C GLN A 66 -24.33 -14.10 4.18
N LEU A 67 -23.07 -14.52 4.36
CA LEU A 67 -21.91 -13.68 4.06
C LEU A 67 -21.88 -13.29 2.58
N GLN A 68 -22.07 -14.24 1.67
CA GLN A 68 -22.09 -13.98 0.23
C GLN A 68 -23.19 -12.98 -0.15
N ASP A 69 -24.39 -13.13 0.41
CA ASP A 69 -25.50 -12.19 0.18
C ASP A 69 -25.19 -10.78 0.69
N ILE A 70 -24.56 -10.68 1.86
CA ILE A 70 -24.14 -9.39 2.44
C ILE A 70 -23.06 -8.75 1.57
N VAL A 71 -22.00 -9.48 1.21
CA VAL A 71 -20.91 -8.94 0.40
C VAL A 71 -21.39 -8.57 -1.00
N LYS A 72 -22.35 -9.31 -1.58
CA LYS A 72 -23.01 -8.92 -2.83
C LYS A 72 -23.68 -7.56 -2.70
N LYS A 73 -24.43 -7.30 -1.63
CA LYS A 73 -25.05 -5.97 -1.39
C LYS A 73 -24.00 -4.86 -1.23
N ILE A 74 -22.92 -5.12 -0.50
CA ILE A 74 -21.79 -4.20 -0.37
C ILE A 74 -21.18 -3.89 -1.76
N PHE A 75 -21.03 -4.92 -2.59
CA PHE A 75 -20.52 -4.76 -3.95
C PHE A 75 -21.47 -3.99 -4.88
N GLU A 76 -22.79 -4.12 -4.73
CA GLU A 76 -23.74 -3.28 -5.44
C GLU A 76 -23.55 -1.79 -5.08
N SER A 77 -23.34 -1.47 -3.80
CA SER A 77 -22.99 -0.11 -3.39
C SER A 77 -21.65 0.34 -3.99
N TYR A 78 -20.63 -0.53 -4.00
CA TYR A 78 -19.35 -0.23 -4.64
C TYR A 78 -19.51 0.13 -6.13
N LYS A 79 -20.32 -0.64 -6.88
CA LYS A 79 -20.60 -0.35 -8.29
C LYS A 79 -21.35 0.96 -8.47
N TYR A 80 -22.30 1.26 -7.58
CA TYR A 80 -23.07 2.51 -7.64
C TYR A 80 -22.18 3.75 -7.60
N PHE A 81 -21.09 3.72 -6.82
CA PHE A 81 -20.15 4.84 -6.75
C PHE A 81 -19.22 4.98 -7.97
N ASP A 82 -19.21 4.01 -8.89
CA ASP A 82 -18.54 4.11 -10.20
C ASP A 82 -17.04 4.48 -10.12
N TYR A 83 -16.33 3.87 -9.17
CA TYR A 83 -14.91 4.14 -8.89
C TYR A 83 -13.97 3.96 -10.09
N GLN A 84 -14.39 3.25 -11.14
CA GLN A 84 -13.61 3.11 -12.37
C GLN A 84 -13.31 4.46 -13.05
N LYS A 85 -14.17 5.47 -12.85
CA LYS A 85 -14.08 6.80 -13.50
C LYS A 85 -13.39 7.84 -12.63
N MET A 86 -13.16 7.54 -11.36
CA MET A 86 -12.55 8.46 -10.41
C MET A 86 -11.06 8.61 -10.67
N ASN A 87 -10.51 9.80 -10.40
CA ASN A 87 -9.06 10.00 -10.40
C ASN A 87 -8.41 9.46 -9.12
N MET A 88 -7.07 9.40 -9.09
CA MET A 88 -6.33 8.85 -7.96
C MET A 88 -6.60 9.56 -6.63
N HIS A 89 -6.76 10.89 -6.63
CA HIS A 89 -7.07 11.63 -5.41
C HIS A 89 -8.47 11.30 -4.88
N GLU A 90 -9.44 11.11 -5.77
CA GLU A 90 -10.79 10.67 -5.39
C GLU A 90 -10.81 9.25 -4.84
N LEU A 91 -9.94 8.37 -5.35
CA LEU A 91 -9.79 7.01 -4.82
C LEU A 91 -9.18 6.98 -3.41
N GLU A 92 -8.45 8.02 -3.00
CA GLU A 92 -7.90 8.13 -1.63
C GLU A 92 -8.94 8.64 -0.61
N LYS A 93 -10.16 9.00 -1.04
CA LYS A 93 -11.25 9.37 -0.13
C LYS A 93 -11.62 8.19 0.77
N LYS A 94 -11.83 8.48 2.06
CA LYS A 94 -12.18 7.50 3.09
C LYS A 94 -13.69 7.41 3.27
N GLU A 95 -14.30 6.36 2.74
CA GLU A 95 -15.76 6.18 2.72
C GLU A 95 -16.22 4.81 3.23
N TRP A 96 -15.31 3.84 3.39
CA TRP A 96 -15.67 2.46 3.72
C TRP A 96 -15.40 2.12 5.17
N HIS A 97 -16.39 1.51 5.83
CA HIS A 97 -16.30 1.17 7.24
C HIS A 97 -15.50 -0.10 7.47
N SER A 98 -14.75 -0.17 8.59
CA SER A 98 -14.02 -1.38 8.97
C SER A 98 -14.92 -2.60 9.13
N TRP A 99 -16.18 -2.42 9.54
CA TRP A 99 -17.17 -3.50 9.54
C TRP A 99 -17.42 -4.09 8.14
N GLN A 100 -17.58 -3.24 7.12
CA GLN A 100 -17.78 -3.68 5.73
C GLN A 100 -16.52 -4.38 5.21
N ILE A 101 -15.35 -3.80 5.44
CA ILE A 101 -14.07 -4.40 5.03
C ILE A 101 -13.87 -5.78 5.68
N SER A 102 -14.19 -5.90 6.97
CA SER A 102 -14.11 -7.18 7.68
C SER A 102 -15.03 -8.26 7.07
N LEU A 103 -16.22 -7.89 6.61
CA LEU A 103 -17.13 -8.82 5.92
C LEU A 103 -16.55 -9.28 4.58
N ILE A 104 -15.97 -8.36 3.79
CA ILE A 104 -15.34 -8.70 2.52
C ILE A 104 -14.12 -9.61 2.75
N LEU A 105 -13.25 -9.25 3.69
CA LEU A 105 -12.07 -10.02 4.06
C LEU A 105 -12.42 -11.40 4.65
N LYS A 106 -13.60 -11.56 5.23
CA LYS A 106 -14.06 -12.88 5.64
C LYS A 106 -14.14 -13.85 4.46
N LEU A 107 -14.63 -13.42 3.28
CA LEU A 107 -14.63 -14.29 2.09
C LEU A 107 -13.23 -14.79 1.76
N PHE A 108 -12.25 -13.91 1.83
CA PHE A 108 -10.85 -14.29 1.63
C PHE A 108 -10.39 -15.31 2.68
N LYS A 109 -10.68 -15.08 3.97
CA LYS A 109 -10.30 -15.99 5.07
C LYS A 109 -10.87 -17.40 4.89
N ILE A 110 -12.08 -17.52 4.33
CA ILE A 110 -12.73 -18.82 4.08
C ILE A 110 -12.44 -19.38 2.68
N ASN A 111 -11.46 -18.83 1.96
CA ASN A 111 -11.05 -19.24 0.61
C ASN A 111 -12.18 -19.19 -0.43
N GLU A 112 -13.13 -18.27 -0.26
CA GLU A 112 -14.23 -18.06 -1.21
C GLU A 112 -13.88 -17.01 -2.25
N GLU A 113 -14.19 -17.33 -3.50
CA GLU A 113 -14.07 -16.41 -4.62
C GLU A 113 -15.29 -15.49 -4.69
N PHE A 114 -15.08 -14.24 -5.10
CA PHE A 114 -16.15 -13.30 -5.41
C PHE A 114 -16.15 -12.98 -6.91
N TYR A 115 -16.82 -13.81 -7.71
CA TYR A 115 -16.79 -13.68 -9.17
C TYR A 115 -17.43 -12.36 -9.65
N ILE A 116 -16.71 -11.64 -10.53
CA ILE A 116 -17.16 -10.41 -11.17
C ILE A 116 -16.96 -10.56 -12.69
N SER A 117 -18.07 -10.54 -13.45
CA SER A 117 -18.06 -10.80 -14.89
C SER A 117 -17.47 -9.66 -15.73
N ASN A 118 -17.79 -8.40 -15.43
CA ASN A 118 -17.37 -7.25 -16.23
C ASN A 118 -16.35 -6.36 -15.51
N GLN A 119 -15.18 -6.94 -15.22
CA GLN A 119 -14.11 -6.28 -14.48
C GLN A 119 -13.64 -4.97 -15.14
N LYS A 120 -13.56 -4.92 -16.48
CA LYS A 120 -13.14 -3.71 -17.22
C LYS A 120 -14.05 -2.50 -17.00
N SER A 121 -15.34 -2.75 -16.77
CA SER A 121 -16.34 -1.71 -16.48
C SER A 121 -16.59 -1.48 -14.99
N THR A 122 -15.81 -2.12 -14.12
CA THR A 122 -16.01 -2.10 -12.66
C THR A 122 -14.80 -1.53 -11.93
N PHE A 123 -13.60 -1.85 -12.42
CA PHE A 123 -12.36 -1.49 -11.76
C PHE A 123 -11.62 -0.39 -12.51
N HIS A 124 -10.98 0.49 -11.75
CA HIS A 124 -10.13 1.52 -12.29
C HIS A 124 -8.94 0.92 -13.04
N SER A 125 -8.48 1.61 -14.09
CA SER A 125 -7.41 1.16 -14.99
C SER A 125 -6.12 0.75 -14.27
N PHE A 126 -5.76 1.42 -13.18
CA PHE A 126 -4.59 1.07 -12.35
C PHE A 126 -4.60 -0.40 -11.90
N LEU A 127 -5.76 -0.95 -11.53
CA LEU A 127 -5.90 -2.35 -11.12
C LEU A 127 -5.83 -3.26 -12.34
N LEU A 128 -6.51 -2.88 -13.42
CA LEU A 128 -6.54 -3.64 -14.67
C LEU A 128 -5.14 -3.78 -15.31
N ASN A 129 -4.28 -2.78 -15.09
CA ASN A 129 -2.92 -2.72 -15.62
C ASN A 129 -1.87 -3.24 -14.62
N SER A 130 -2.27 -3.65 -13.42
CA SER A 130 -1.34 -4.16 -12.41
C SER A 130 -0.95 -5.62 -12.70
N SER A 131 0.29 -5.98 -12.40
CA SER A 131 0.72 -7.38 -12.42
C SER A 131 0.11 -8.16 -11.26
N GLU A 132 0.18 -9.49 -11.31
CA GLU A 132 -0.26 -10.32 -10.18
C GLU A 132 0.53 -10.04 -8.90
N ASN A 133 1.85 -9.82 -9.06
CA ASN A 133 2.72 -9.48 -7.94
C ASN A 133 2.36 -8.13 -7.32
N ASP A 134 1.99 -7.13 -8.12
CA ASP A 134 1.53 -5.83 -7.63
C ASP A 134 0.26 -6.00 -6.79
N ILE A 135 -0.72 -6.74 -7.30
CA ILE A 135 -1.99 -6.97 -6.61
C ILE A 135 -1.79 -7.75 -5.30
N LYS A 136 -0.92 -8.78 -5.31
CA LYS A 136 -0.55 -9.52 -4.09
C LYS A 136 0.14 -8.61 -3.06
N ASN A 137 1.05 -7.73 -3.50
CA ASN A 137 1.73 -6.78 -2.62
C ASN A 137 0.76 -5.74 -2.02
N LEU A 138 -0.15 -5.21 -2.84
CA LEU A 138 -1.20 -4.32 -2.37
C LEU A 138 -2.08 -5.01 -1.32
N MET A 139 -2.49 -6.26 -1.58
CA MET A 139 -3.30 -7.04 -0.65
C MET A 139 -2.56 -7.35 0.66
N ARG A 140 -1.26 -7.66 0.63
CA ARG A 140 -0.43 -7.78 1.85
C ARG A 140 -0.43 -6.48 2.65
N GLY A 141 -0.31 -5.34 1.97
CA GLY A 141 -0.40 -4.02 2.59
C GLY A 141 -1.75 -3.80 3.29
N ILE A 142 -2.85 -4.21 2.64
CA ILE A 142 -4.20 -4.14 3.21
C ILE A 142 -4.35 -5.01 4.46
N ILE A 143 -3.84 -6.24 4.45
CA ILE A 143 -3.92 -7.13 5.63
C ILE A 143 -3.10 -6.57 6.79
N LYS A 144 -1.88 -6.08 6.51
CA LYS A 144 -1.06 -5.42 7.53
C LYS A 144 -1.78 -4.20 8.12
N LYS A 145 -2.37 -3.38 7.25
CA LYS A 145 -3.17 -2.22 7.64
C LYS A 145 -4.38 -2.63 8.48
N TYR A 146 -5.09 -3.68 8.08
CA TYR A 146 -6.24 -4.22 8.80
C TYR A 146 -5.86 -4.65 10.21
N ASN A 147 -4.81 -5.46 10.34
CA ASN A 147 -4.33 -5.96 11.64
C ASN A 147 -3.86 -4.84 12.57
N ASN A 148 -3.40 -3.72 12.02
CA ASN A 148 -2.94 -2.58 12.82
C ASN A 148 -4.07 -1.67 13.31
N TYR A 149 -5.16 -1.54 12.55
CA TYR A 149 -6.18 -0.51 12.81
C TYR A 149 -7.55 -1.07 13.22
N VAL A 150 -7.82 -2.34 12.95
CA VAL A 150 -9.13 -2.95 13.25
C VAL A 150 -9.05 -3.75 14.54
N ASP A 151 -9.81 -3.32 15.55
CA ASP A 151 -9.97 -4.04 16.81
C ASP A 151 -11.13 -5.05 16.71
N ILE A 152 -10.79 -6.33 16.79
CA ILE A 152 -11.73 -7.45 16.66
C ILE A 152 -12.74 -7.56 17.81
N ASN A 153 -12.49 -6.89 18.94
CA ASN A 153 -13.37 -6.94 20.10
C ASN A 153 -14.48 -5.88 20.03
N LYS A 154 -14.38 -4.94 19.08
CA LYS A 154 -15.33 -3.84 18.95
C LYS A 154 -16.64 -4.24 18.28
N SER A 155 -17.68 -3.46 18.61
CA SER A 155 -19.01 -3.66 18.04
C SER A 155 -19.07 -3.18 16.59
N LYS A 156 -20.15 -3.55 15.89
CA LYS A 156 -20.43 -3.03 14.54
C LYS A 156 -20.45 -1.49 14.51
N ASP A 157 -21.06 -0.86 15.50
CA ASP A 157 -21.25 0.58 15.52
C ASP A 157 -19.92 1.32 15.73
N ASP A 158 -19.04 0.77 16.55
CA ASP A 158 -17.68 1.28 16.76
C ASP A 158 -16.82 1.09 15.51
N LEU A 159 -16.85 -0.12 14.93
CA LEU A 159 -16.13 -0.44 13.68
C LEU A 159 -16.65 0.32 12.46
N SER A 160 -17.82 0.95 12.59
CA SER A 160 -18.35 1.86 11.58
C SER A 160 -17.84 3.29 11.72
N LYS A 161 -17.17 3.63 12.83
CA LYS A 161 -16.70 4.99 13.11
C LYS A 161 -15.18 5.10 13.28
N ASP A 162 -14.52 4.01 13.67
CA ASP A 162 -13.08 3.99 13.99
C ASP A 162 -12.19 4.28 12.78
N TYR A 163 -11.78 3.23 12.06
CA TYR A 163 -10.94 3.33 10.89
C TYR A 163 -11.81 3.28 9.64
N ILE A 164 -11.75 4.35 8.85
CA ILE A 164 -12.44 4.48 7.57
C ILE A 164 -11.42 4.26 6.45
N TRP A 165 -11.74 3.30 5.60
CA TRP A 165 -10.92 2.80 4.51
C TRP A 165 -11.11 3.60 3.24
N THR A 166 -10.07 3.68 2.42
CA THR A 166 -10.14 4.43 1.17
C THR A 166 -10.89 3.63 0.11
N ASN A 167 -11.46 4.35 -0.86
CA ASN A 167 -12.06 3.72 -2.04
C ASN A 167 -11.06 2.83 -2.77
N ARG A 168 -9.79 3.25 -2.83
CA ARG A 168 -8.68 2.47 -3.36
C ARG A 168 -8.50 1.15 -2.63
N ASP A 169 -8.48 1.15 -1.30
CA ASP A 169 -8.34 -0.08 -0.51
C ASP A 169 -9.47 -1.06 -0.85
N THR A 170 -10.71 -0.59 -0.84
CA THR A 170 -11.88 -1.40 -1.16
C THR A 170 -11.82 -1.97 -2.58
N SER A 171 -11.42 -1.15 -3.56
CA SER A 171 -11.24 -1.57 -4.95
C SER A 171 -10.19 -2.67 -5.09
N ILE A 172 -9.06 -2.56 -4.38
CA ILE A 172 -8.01 -3.58 -4.36
C ILE A 172 -8.56 -4.90 -3.81
N ILE A 173 -9.30 -4.87 -2.69
CA ILE A 173 -9.83 -6.09 -2.07
C ILE A 173 -10.80 -6.80 -3.03
N PHE A 174 -11.75 -6.07 -3.62
CA PHE A 174 -12.69 -6.67 -4.57
C PHE A 174 -11.99 -7.20 -5.82
N TYR A 175 -11.01 -6.48 -6.35
CA TYR A 175 -10.24 -6.93 -7.51
C TYR A 175 -9.43 -8.19 -7.20
N PHE A 176 -8.81 -8.22 -6.02
CA PHE A 176 -8.07 -9.38 -5.54
C PHE A 176 -8.99 -10.60 -5.42
N LEU A 177 -10.16 -10.46 -4.78
CA LEU A 177 -11.13 -11.54 -4.60
C LEU A 177 -11.72 -12.05 -5.92
N ALA A 178 -11.92 -11.17 -6.90
CA ALA A 178 -12.44 -11.52 -8.22
C ALA A 178 -11.46 -12.35 -9.06
N ASN A 179 -10.18 -12.31 -8.71
CA ASN A 179 -9.12 -13.02 -9.40
C ASN A 179 -8.39 -14.01 -8.48
N TYR A 180 -8.97 -14.30 -7.31
CA TYR A 180 -8.30 -15.03 -6.24
C TYR A 180 -7.74 -16.39 -6.68
N LYS A 181 -8.54 -17.17 -7.43
CA LYS A 181 -8.13 -18.48 -7.96
C LYS A 181 -6.99 -18.42 -8.98
N LYS A 182 -6.76 -17.26 -9.61
CA LYS A 182 -5.62 -17.06 -10.49
C LYS A 182 -4.34 -16.93 -9.65
N TYR A 183 -4.42 -16.22 -8.53
CA TYR A 183 -3.29 -15.95 -7.65
C TYR A 183 -2.93 -17.10 -6.71
N SER A 184 -3.86 -18.03 -6.49
CA SER A 184 -3.68 -19.22 -5.65
C SER A 184 -3.16 -20.45 -6.40
N LYS A 185 -2.89 -20.34 -7.71
CA LYS A 185 -2.23 -21.36 -8.52
C LYS A 185 -0.71 -21.19 -8.46
#